data_AF-A0A9E2MND2-F1
#
_entry.id   AF-A0A9E2MND2-F1
#
_cell.length_a   1.000
_cell.length_b   1.000
_cell.length_c   1.000
_cell.angle_alpha   90.00
_cell.angle_beta   90.00
_cell.angle_gamma   90.00
#
_symmetry.space_group_name_H-M   'P 1'
#
loop_
_entity.id
_entity.type
_entity.pdbx_description
1 polymer ?
#
loop_
_entity_poly.entity_id
_entity_poly.type
_entity_poly.pdbx_seq_one_letter_code
_entity_poly.pdbx_strand_id
1 'polypeptide(L)'
;MSSLTSSLIAAVASPSASPKSVFGRIAPPPGVAAYDKAAGGMGLILFLSNLIRIVTIAGGIFVMINFLYAGWIYLSSSGDVAAHKKAADTVVYSVIGLAIIVGSYAAAALAGLIFFGDAKFIISPTICGPTGC
;
A
#
# COMPACT_ATOMS: atom_id res chain seq x y z
N MET A 1 -45.81 -18.25 -20.09
CA MET A 1 -45.09 -19.41 -20.66
C MET A 1 -43.64 -18.94 -20.86
N SER A 2 -42.87 -18.93 -19.78
CA SER A 2 -42.09 -20.07 -19.28
C SER A 2 -40.92 -20.37 -20.20
N SER A 3 -39.72 -20.19 -19.62
CA SER A 3 -38.52 -21.01 -19.83
C SER A 3 -37.97 -20.98 -21.27
N LEU A 4 -36.80 -20.43 -21.57
CA LEU A 4 -35.50 -20.77 -20.97
C LEU A 4 -34.49 -19.67 -21.34
N THR A 5 -34.33 -18.70 -20.46
CA THR A 5 -33.01 -18.15 -20.17
C THR A 5 -32.02 -19.30 -19.90
N SER A 6 -30.74 -19.09 -20.23
CA SER A 6 -29.61 -19.56 -19.42
C SER A 6 -28.75 -20.76 -19.86
N SER A 7 -28.67 -21.13 -21.15
CA SER A 7 -27.74 -22.21 -21.58
C SER A 7 -26.66 -21.83 -22.59
N LEU A 8 -26.53 -20.57 -23.00
CA LEU A 8 -25.41 -20.13 -23.87
C LEU A 8 -24.52 -19.08 -23.22
N ILE A 9 -24.38 -19.14 -21.90
CA ILE A 9 -23.29 -18.54 -21.13
C ILE A 9 -22.39 -19.70 -20.69
N ALA A 10 -21.64 -20.28 -21.62
CA ALA A 10 -20.45 -21.08 -21.32
C ALA A 10 -19.77 -21.48 -22.62
N ALA A 11 -18.47 -21.20 -22.69
CA ALA A 11 -17.52 -21.87 -23.57
C ALA A 11 -17.63 -21.60 -25.09
N VAL A 12 -17.12 -20.46 -25.55
CA VAL A 12 -16.20 -20.47 -26.70
C VAL A 12 -15.26 -19.26 -26.67
N ALA A 13 -14.02 -19.57 -26.30
CA ALA A 13 -12.78 -18.99 -26.78
C ALA A 13 -12.68 -17.45 -26.84
N SER A 14 -12.00 -16.89 -25.85
CA SER A 14 -11.18 -15.68 -26.06
C SER A 14 -10.31 -15.85 -27.31
N PRO A 15 -10.38 -14.97 -28.32
CA PRO A 15 -9.41 -14.97 -29.40
C PRO A 15 -8.09 -14.37 -28.89
N SER A 16 -7.26 -15.20 -28.26
CA SER A 16 -5.85 -14.88 -27.97
C SER A 16 -4.99 -15.09 -29.22
N ALA A 17 -5.25 -14.32 -30.28
CA ALA A 17 -4.33 -14.23 -31.41
C ALA A 17 -3.27 -13.16 -31.09
N SER A 18 -2.25 -13.52 -30.28
CA SER A 18 -1.06 -12.68 -30.09
C SER A 18 0.06 -13.18 -31.02
N PRO A 19 0.59 -12.34 -31.94
CA PRO A 19 1.83 -12.66 -32.64
C PRO A 19 2.94 -12.80 -31.60
N LYS A 20 3.80 -13.80 -31.79
CA LYS A 20 4.86 -14.21 -30.86
C LYS A 20 5.76 -13.00 -30.48
N SER A 21 5.57 -12.43 -29.30
CA SER A 21 6.54 -11.53 -28.69
C SER A 21 7.65 -12.35 -28.03
N VAL A 22 8.91 -12.03 -28.33
CA VAL A 22 10.14 -12.69 -27.86
C VAL A 22 10.28 -12.70 -26.32
N PHE A 23 9.48 -11.89 -25.62
CA PHE A 23 9.33 -11.95 -24.18
C PHE A 23 7.99 -12.63 -23.84
N GLY A 24 8.08 -13.75 -23.11
CA GLY A 24 6.93 -14.50 -22.62
C GLY A 24 6.05 -13.63 -21.74
N ARG A 25 4.74 -13.62 -22.02
CA ARG A 25 3.76 -12.96 -21.15
C ARG A 25 3.50 -13.88 -19.96
N ILE A 26 4.06 -13.52 -18.80
CA ILE A 26 3.72 -14.16 -17.52
C ILE A 26 2.25 -13.90 -17.26
N ALA A 27 1.44 -14.95 -17.27
CA ALA A 27 0.04 -14.88 -16.88
C ALA A 27 -0.01 -14.51 -15.38
N PRO A 28 -0.58 -13.34 -15.01
CA PRO A 28 -0.60 -12.92 -13.63
C PRO A 28 -1.52 -13.85 -12.81
N PRO A 29 -1.11 -14.23 -11.58
CA PRO A 29 -1.90 -15.11 -10.73
C PRO A 29 -3.26 -14.48 -10.41
N PRO A 30 -4.34 -15.28 -10.25
CA PRO A 30 -5.72 -14.80 -10.21
C PRO A 30 -6.00 -13.75 -9.11
N GLY A 31 -5.20 -13.71 -8.04
CA GLY A 31 -5.31 -12.70 -6.97
C GLY A 31 -4.87 -11.28 -7.36
N VAL A 32 -4.00 -11.11 -8.38
CA VAL A 32 -3.57 -9.79 -8.87
C VAL A 32 -4.18 -9.44 -10.24
N ALA A 33 -4.92 -10.36 -10.86
CA ALA A 33 -5.55 -10.15 -12.15
C ALA A 33 -6.54 -8.95 -12.17
N ALA A 34 -7.17 -8.64 -11.04
CA ALA A 34 -8.01 -7.45 -10.89
C ALA A 34 -7.19 -6.14 -10.88
N TYR A 35 -5.99 -6.17 -10.32
CA TYR A 35 -5.06 -5.04 -10.32
C TYR A 35 -4.34 -4.89 -11.68
N ASP A 36 -4.10 -5.99 -12.40
CA ASP A 36 -3.52 -5.98 -13.75
C ASP A 36 -4.46 -5.43 -14.82
N LYS A 37 -5.77 -5.69 -14.73
CA LYS A 37 -6.77 -5.08 -15.63
C LYS A 37 -6.85 -3.56 -15.51
N ALA A 38 -6.51 -3.01 -14.34
CA ALA A 38 -6.45 -1.57 -14.10
C ALA A 38 -5.10 -0.93 -14.50
N ALA A 39 -4.03 -1.74 -14.63
CA ALA A 39 -2.65 -1.26 -14.72
C ALA A 39 -1.88 -1.65 -15.99
N GLY A 40 -2.48 -2.42 -16.91
CA GLY A 40 -1.86 -2.74 -18.20
C GLY A 40 -0.55 -3.54 -18.09
N GLY A 41 -0.41 -4.43 -17.10
CA GLY A 41 0.78 -5.27 -16.87
C GLY A 41 1.64 -4.88 -15.65
N MET A 42 1.23 -3.87 -14.89
CA MET A 42 1.86 -3.44 -13.62
C MET A 42 0.96 -3.69 -12.39
N GLY A 43 0.14 -4.74 -12.40
CA GLY A 43 -0.78 -5.05 -11.31
C GLY A 43 -0.11 -5.23 -9.95
N LEU A 44 1.13 -5.72 -9.94
CA LEU A 44 1.91 -5.92 -8.71
C LEU A 44 2.35 -4.59 -8.05
N ILE A 45 2.67 -3.57 -8.85
CA ILE A 45 3.01 -2.22 -8.35
C ILE A 45 1.78 -1.55 -7.73
N LEU A 46 0.61 -1.69 -8.36
CA LEU A 46 -0.64 -1.13 -7.83
C LEU A 46 -1.06 -1.83 -6.53
N PHE A 47 -0.94 -3.16 -6.48
CA PHE A 47 -1.20 -3.92 -5.27
C PHE A 47 -0.28 -3.48 -4.12
N LEU A 48 1.01 -3.34 -4.39
CA LEU A 48 1.99 -2.89 -3.38
C LEU A 48 1.67 -1.46 -2.91
N SER A 49 1.33 -0.55 -3.82
CA SER A 49 0.93 0.82 -3.48
C SER A 49 -0.30 0.86 -2.56
N ASN A 50 -1.30 0.02 -2.84
CA ASN A 50 -2.48 -0.11 -2.01
C ASN A 50 -2.15 -0.70 -0.63
N LEU A 51 -1.32 -1.74 -0.58
CA LEU A 51 -0.88 -2.36 0.67
C LEU A 51 -0.15 -1.35 1.56
N ILE A 52 0.79 -0.62 0.98
CA ILE A 52 1.53 0.44 1.67
C ILE A 52 0.56 1.46 2.26
N ARG A 53 -0.43 1.92 1.48
CA ARG A 53 -1.45 2.89 1.95
C ARG A 53 -2.25 2.37 3.15
N ILE A 54 -2.66 1.09 3.12
CA ILE A 54 -3.40 0.47 4.22
C ILE A 54 -2.54 0.41 5.48
N VAL A 55 -1.27 -0.01 5.35
CA VAL A 55 -0.33 -0.10 6.46
C VAL A 55 -0.04 1.27 7.07
N THR A 56 0.10 2.33 6.26
CA THR A 56 0.31 3.69 6.78
C THR A 56 -0.87 4.17 7.60
N ILE A 57 -2.10 3.95 7.12
CA ILE A 57 -3.32 4.36 7.83
C ILE A 57 -3.45 3.57 9.14
N ALA A 58 -3.25 2.25 9.09
CA ALA A 58 -3.28 1.39 10.27
C ALA A 58 -2.20 1.77 11.30
N GLY A 59 -0.97 2.05 10.83
CA GLY A 59 0.13 2.49 11.68
C GLY A 59 -0.15 3.82 12.37
N GLY A 60 -0.74 4.79 11.66
CA GLY A 60 -1.14 6.07 12.26
C GLY A 60 -2.18 5.91 13.37
N ILE A 61 -3.20 5.08 13.15
CA ILE A 61 -4.23 4.78 14.16
C ILE A 61 -3.60 4.07 15.37
N PHE A 62 -2.69 3.12 15.14
CA PHE A 62 -2.01 2.38 16.20
C PHE A 62 -1.18 3.32 17.11
N VAL A 63 -0.46 4.27 16.51
CA VAL A 63 0.29 5.29 17.26
C VAL A 63 -0.65 6.15 18.10
N MET A 64 -1.78 6.60 17.54
CA MET A 64 -2.77 7.41 18.26
C MET A 64 -3.28 6.69 19.51
N ILE A 65 -3.64 5.41 19.41
CA ILE A 65 -4.15 4.62 20.54
C ILE A 65 -3.08 4.44 21.62
N ASN A 66 -1.84 4.13 21.23
CA ASN A 66 -0.73 3.98 22.18
C ASN A 66 -0.42 5.29 22.90
N PHE A 67 -0.51 6.43 22.20
CA PHE A 67 -0.28 7.74 22.79
C PHE A 67 -1.34 8.07 23.86
N LEU A 68 -2.62 7.81 23.58
CA LEU A 68 -3.70 7.99 24.56
C LEU A 68 -3.53 7.06 25.77
N TYR A 69 -3.17 5.80 25.54
CA TYR A 69 -2.94 4.83 26.61
C TYR A 69 -1.77 5.22 27.52
N ALA A 70 -0.67 5.69 26.93
CA ALA A 70 0.48 6.19 27.68
C ALA A 70 0.13 7.44 28.50
N GLY A 71 -0.67 8.36 27.94
CA GLY A 71 -1.18 9.53 28.66
C GLY A 71 -2.05 9.17 29.86
N TRP A 72 -2.92 8.17 29.72
CA TRP A 72 -3.74 7.67 30.83
C TRP A 72 -2.89 7.07 31.95
N ILE A 73 -1.91 6.23 31.60
CA ILE A 73 -0.98 5.65 32.58
C ILE A 73 -0.19 6.75 33.27
N TYR A 74 0.32 7.72 32.51
CA TYR A 74 1.10 8.84 33.06
C TYR A 74 0.30 9.61 34.14
N LEU A 75 -0.98 9.88 33.88
CA LEU A 75 -1.85 10.60 34.80
C LEU A 75 -2.28 9.76 36.01
N SER A 76 -2.50 8.46 35.80
CA SER A 76 -2.92 7.52 36.86
C SER A 76 -1.77 7.07 37.78
N SER A 77 -0.51 7.30 37.40
CA SER A 77 0.67 6.79 38.12
C SER A 77 1.10 7.60 39.34
N SER A 78 0.27 8.54 39.81
CA SER A 78 0.60 9.52 40.85
C SER A 78 1.23 8.86 42.10
N GLY A 79 2.56 8.90 42.19
CA GLY A 79 3.34 8.40 43.33
C GLY A 79 4.25 7.19 43.07
N ASP A 80 4.17 6.51 41.91
CA ASP A 80 5.06 5.40 41.58
C ASP A 80 6.06 5.77 40.46
N VAL A 81 7.34 5.86 40.82
CA VAL A 81 8.44 6.18 39.91
C VAL A 81 8.57 5.15 38.79
N ALA A 82 8.25 3.89 39.05
CA ALA A 82 8.33 2.83 38.04
C ALA A 82 7.25 3.00 36.96
N ALA A 83 6.03 3.34 37.37
CA ALA A 83 4.92 3.58 36.45
C ALA A 83 5.11 4.87 35.62
N HIS A 84 5.69 5.93 36.21
CA HIS A 84 6.08 7.13 35.49
C HIS A 84 7.16 6.86 34.43
N LYS A 85 8.19 6.07 34.77
CA LYS A 85 9.22 5.67 33.80
C LYS A 85 8.62 4.84 32.66
N LYS A 86 7.73 3.89 32.97
CA LYS A 86 7.06 3.06 31.97
C LYS A 86 6.19 3.88 31.02
N ALA A 87 5.48 4.89 31.53
CA ALA A 87 4.70 5.79 30.70
C ALA A 87 5.59 6.62 29.77
N ALA A 88 6.68 7.19 30.28
CA ALA A 88 7.65 7.95 29.49
C ALA A 88 8.29 7.08 28.38
N ASP A 89 8.73 5.87 28.71
CA ASP A 89 9.29 4.93 27.75
C ASP A 89 8.25 4.58 26.65
N THR A 90 6.98 4.39 27.02
CA THR A 90 5.89 4.10 26.07
C THR A 90 5.63 5.26 25.11
N VAL A 91 5.65 6.51 25.60
CA VAL A 91 5.52 7.70 24.73
C VAL A 91 6.69 7.78 23.76
N VAL A 92 7.92 7.60 24.23
CA VAL A 92 9.13 7.67 23.40
C VAL A 92 9.09 6.60 22.30
N TYR A 93 8.75 5.36 22.61
CA TYR A 93 8.65 4.30 21.60
C TYR A 93 7.55 4.56 20.57
N SER A 94 6.42 5.14 20.98
CA SER A 94 5.35 5.53 20.05
C SER A 94 5.80 6.63 19.08
N VAL A 95 6.53 7.64 19.58
CA VAL A 95 7.11 8.72 18.77
C VAL A 95 8.18 8.18 17.81
N ILE A 96 9.05 7.28 18.27
CA ILE A 96 10.07 6.65 17.42
C ILE A 96 9.41 5.85 16.29
N GLY A 97 8.36 5.08 16.59
CA GLY A 97 7.61 4.33 15.57
C GLY A 97 7.05 5.25 14.48
N LEU A 98 6.44 6.37 14.88
CA LEU A 98 5.96 7.38 13.93
C LEU A 98 7.10 8.02 13.12
N ALA A 99 8.21 8.36 13.80
CA ALA A 99 9.38 8.95 13.16
C ALA A 99 10.01 8.01 12.12
N ILE A 100 10.03 6.70 12.34
CA ILE A 100 10.53 5.73 11.37
C ILE A 100 9.61 5.65 10.14
N ILE A 101 8.30 5.66 10.32
CA ILE A 101 7.35 5.65 9.19
C ILE A 101 7.55 6.90 8.34
N VAL A 102 7.47 8.08 8.96
CA VAL A 102 7.65 9.37 8.27
C VAL A 102 9.04 9.49 7.66
N GLY A 103 10.07 9.07 8.40
CA GLY A 103 11.46 9.07 7.96
C GLY A 103 11.70 8.16 6.75
N SER A 104 11.03 6.99 6.69
CA SER A 104 11.12 6.09 5.54
C SER A 104 10.51 6.71 4.28
N TYR A 105 9.35 7.38 4.41
CA TYR A 105 8.77 8.11 3.29
C TYR A 105 9.62 9.30 2.85
N ALA A 106 10.19 10.04 3.80
CA ALA A 106 11.08 11.15 3.51
C ALA A 106 12.36 10.67 2.79
N ALA A 107 12.98 9.58 3.27
CA ALA A 107 14.15 8.98 2.65
C ALA A 107 13.83 8.45 1.24
N ALA A 108 12.68 7.78 1.06
CA ALA A 108 12.24 7.32 -0.25
C ALA A 108 11.96 8.49 -1.22
N ALA A 109 11.39 9.60 -0.72
CA ALA A 109 11.16 10.81 -1.51
C ALA A 109 12.48 11.48 -1.92
N LEU A 110 13.45 11.56 -1.00
CA LEU A 110 14.78 12.11 -1.28
C LEU A 110 15.54 11.24 -2.30
N ALA A 111 15.48 9.92 -2.16
CA ALA A 111 16.05 9.01 -3.15
C ALA A 111 15.35 9.13 -4.51
N GLY A 112 14.02 9.20 -4.54
CA GLY A 112 13.25 9.41 -5.77
C GLY A 112 13.57 10.74 -6.46
N LEU A 113 13.79 11.81 -5.68
CA LEU A 113 14.19 13.12 -6.20
C LEU A 113 15.58 13.08 -6.86
N ILE A 114 16.54 12.36 -6.26
CA ILE A 114 17.92 12.25 -6.78
C ILE A 114 18.01 11.33 -8.00
N PHE A 115 17.28 10.21 -8.02
CA PHE A 115 17.40 9.20 -9.08
C PHE A 115 16.42 9.39 -10.24
N PHE A 116 15.22 9.89 -9.99
CA PHE A 116 14.15 9.96 -10.98
C PHE A 116 13.66 11.39 -11.25
N GLY A 117 14.17 12.41 -10.54
CA GLY A 117 13.67 13.79 -10.62
C GLY A 117 12.24 13.97 -10.08
N ASP A 118 11.54 12.87 -9.75
CA ASP A 118 10.15 12.83 -9.32
C ASP A 118 9.98 11.95 -8.07
N ALA A 119 9.73 12.60 -6.93
CA ALA A 119 9.47 11.96 -5.64
C ALA A 119 8.13 11.20 -5.56
N LYS A 120 7.31 11.24 -6.63
CA LYS A 120 5.95 10.69 -6.66
C LYS A 120 5.78 9.42 -7.47
N PHE A 121 6.78 8.97 -8.23
CA PHE A 121 6.63 7.81 -9.13
C PHE A 121 6.23 6.51 -8.41
N ILE A 122 6.63 6.34 -7.14
CA ILE A 122 6.26 5.18 -6.31
C ILE A 122 4.88 5.29 -5.66
N ILE A 123 4.33 6.50 -5.51
CA ILE A 123 3.04 6.74 -4.82
C ILE A 123 1.93 7.07 -5.84
N SER A 124 2.30 7.49 -7.05
CA SER A 124 1.41 7.74 -8.19
C SER A 124 2.23 7.61 -9.49
N PRO A 125 2.34 6.41 -10.08
CA PRO A 125 3.00 6.27 -11.37
C PRO A 125 2.13 6.94 -12.44
N THR A 126 2.48 8.18 -12.80
CA THR A 126 1.97 8.82 -14.01
C THR A 126 2.88 8.42 -15.17
N ILE A 127 2.34 7.63 -16.08
CA ILE A 127 3.03 7.17 -17.28
C ILE A 127 2.55 8.07 -18.41
N CYS A 128 3.34 9.08 -18.79
CA CYS A 128 3.10 9.79 -20.05
C CYS A 128 3.51 8.86 -21.20
N GLY A 129 2.53 8.52 -22.04
CA GLY A 129 2.74 7.70 -23.22
C GLY A 129 3.48 8.45 -24.34
N PRO A 130 3.84 7.77 -25.44
CA PRO A 130 4.70 8.28 -26.52
C PRO A 130 4.15 9.47 -27.33
N THR A 131 3.05 10.11 -26.91
CA THR A 131 2.56 11.39 -27.47
C THR A 131 2.39 12.47 -26.41
N GLY A 132 3.10 12.35 -25.27
CA GLY A 132 3.11 13.34 -24.21
C GLY A 132 1.93 13.21 -23.26
N CYS A 133 2.02 13.95 -22.17
CA CYS A 133 0.91 14.24 -21.27
C CYS A 133 0.03 15.31 -21.95
#